data_AF-A0A7C1AWQ1-F1
#
_entry.id   AF-A0A7C1AWQ1-F1
#
_cell.length_a   1.000
_cell.length_b   1.000
_cell.length_c   1.000
_cell.angle_alpha   90.00
_cell.angle_beta   90.00
_cell.angle_gamma   90.00
#
_symmetry.space_group_name_H-M   'P 1'
#
loop_
_entity.id
_entity.type
_entity.pdbx_description
1 polymer ?
#
loop_
_entity_poly.entity_id
_entity_poly.type
_entity_poly.pdbx_seq_one_letter_code
_entity_poly.pdbx_strand_id
1 'polypeptide(L)'
;IPTVTDRIALMVVKLLIEPELERHFHPDSLGYRPGKSAHQALLTARDRCYRRGWVLDMDIKGFFEEINHGLLMRAVRKHVKEAWQLMYIQRWLTAPVQYDDGRLEEKRKGTPQGGVLTP
;
A
#
# COMPACT_ATOMS: atom_id res chain seq x y z
N ILE A 1 0.89 -13.71 -9.78
CA ILE A 1 1.89 -12.63 -9.98
C ILE A 1 1.43 -11.79 -11.16
N PRO A 2 1.45 -10.46 -11.09
CA PRO A 2 1.01 -9.59 -12.18
C PRO A 2 1.90 -9.70 -13.42
N THR A 3 1.33 -9.47 -14.61
CA THR A 3 2.11 -9.49 -15.85
C THR A 3 3.13 -8.34 -15.90
N VAL A 4 4.14 -8.45 -16.76
CA VAL A 4 5.14 -7.37 -16.95
C VAL A 4 4.45 -6.06 -17.33
N THR A 5 3.50 -6.12 -18.26
CA THR A 5 2.73 -4.96 -18.74
C THR A 5 1.95 -4.31 -17.60
N ASP A 6 1.31 -5.11 -16.74
CA ASP A 6 0.58 -4.57 -15.60
C ASP A 6 1.51 -3.92 -14.57
N ARG A 7 2.70 -4.49 -14.35
CA ARG A 7 3.71 -3.89 -13.45
C ARG A 7 4.22 -2.55 -13.99
N ILE A 8 4.39 -2.41 -15.31
CA ILE A 8 4.77 -1.13 -15.94
C ILE A 8 3.67 -0.09 -15.73
N ALA A 9 2.41 -0.44 -16.04
CA ALA A 9 1.28 0.46 -15.86
C ALA A 9 1.13 0.92 -14.40
N LEU A 10 1.26 -0.02 -13.46
CA LEU A 10 1.27 0.30 -12.03
C LEU A 10 2.41 1.24 -11.64
N MET A 11 3.62 1.00 -12.14
CA MET A 11 4.77 1.82 -11.79
C MET A 11 4.56 3.26 -12.27
N VAL A 12 3.99 3.45 -13.45
CA VAL A 12 3.61 4.78 -13.94
C VAL A 12 2.60 5.45 -13.00
N VAL A 13 1.55 4.72 -12.57
CA VAL A 13 0.60 5.26 -11.60
C VAL A 13 1.29 5.63 -10.28
N LYS A 14 2.15 4.75 -9.74
CA LYS A 14 2.90 4.98 -8.51
C LYS A 14 3.71 6.27 -8.58
N LEU A 15 4.54 6.43 -9.61
CA LEU A 15 5.41 7.58 -9.77
C LEU A 15 4.65 8.92 -9.83
N LEU A 16 3.40 8.90 -10.32
CA LEU A 16 2.57 10.10 -10.41
C LEU A 16 1.85 10.43 -9.11
N ILE A 17 1.39 9.42 -8.35
CA ILE A 17 0.60 9.65 -7.13
C ILE A 17 1.47 9.78 -5.87
N GLU A 18 2.64 9.13 -5.84
CA GLU A 18 3.50 9.07 -4.65
C GLU A 18 3.95 10.45 -4.15
N PRO A 19 4.37 11.40 -5.01
CA PRO A 19 4.76 12.74 -4.53
C PRO A 19 3.64 13.53 -3.86
N GLU A 20 2.40 13.32 -4.29
CA GLU A 20 1.24 13.97 -3.68
C GLU A 20 0.89 13.29 -2.36
N LEU A 21 0.85 11.95 -2.32
CA LEU A 21 0.57 11.20 -1.08
C LEU A 21 1.63 11.45 0.00
N GLU A 22 2.90 11.61 -0.39
CA GLU A 22 4.03 11.86 0.51
C GLU A 22 3.84 13.11 1.38
N ARG A 23 3.12 14.11 0.86
CA ARG A 23 2.80 15.36 1.58
C ARG A 23 1.81 15.16 2.73
N HIS A 24 1.02 14.09 2.70
CA HIS A 24 -0.04 13.84 3.68
C HIS A 24 0.35 12.80 4.74
N PHE A 25 1.44 12.06 4.54
CA PHE A 25 1.87 11.05 5.50
C PHE A 25 2.39 11.68 6.81
N HIS A 26 2.06 11.03 7.92
CA HIS A 26 2.54 11.42 9.24
C HIS A 26 4.09 11.34 9.31
N PRO A 27 4.78 12.25 10.03
CA PRO A 27 6.23 12.20 10.18
C PRO A 27 6.78 10.88 10.73
N ASP A 28 6.01 10.22 11.62
CA ASP A 28 6.37 8.92 12.21
C ASP A 28 6.03 7.71 11.33
N SER A 29 5.43 7.91 10.15
CA SER A 29 5.22 6.83 9.18
C SER A 29 6.50 6.62 8.37
N LEU A 30 7.16 5.47 8.53
CA LEU A 30 8.50 5.25 7.96
C LEU A 30 8.59 4.04 7.03
N GLY A 31 7.58 3.19 6.99
CA GLY A 31 7.52 2.02 6.12
C GLY A 31 7.26 2.41 4.66
N TYR A 32 7.95 1.76 3.72
CA TYR A 32 7.70 1.82 2.28
C TYR A 32 7.72 3.21 1.63
N ARG A 33 8.33 4.21 2.29
CA ARG A 33 8.39 5.60 1.79
C ARG A 33 9.77 5.96 1.23
N PRO A 34 9.84 6.78 0.16
CA PRO A 34 11.09 7.30 -0.36
C PRO A 34 11.88 8.07 0.72
N GLY A 35 13.18 7.78 0.85
CA GLY A 35 14.05 8.46 1.81
C GLY A 35 13.79 8.13 3.29
N LYS A 36 12.90 7.18 3.59
CA LYS A 36 12.64 6.67 4.94
C LYS A 36 13.28 5.31 5.14
N SER A 37 13.62 4.97 6.40
CA SER A 37 14.23 3.68 6.73
C SER A 37 13.87 3.19 8.12
N ALA A 38 14.01 1.88 8.33
CA ALA A 38 13.83 1.26 9.65
C ALA A 38 14.80 1.84 10.71
N HIS A 39 16.01 2.26 10.30
CA HIS A 39 16.98 2.89 11.21
C HIS A 39 16.44 4.22 11.77
N GLN A 40 15.77 5.03 10.96
CA GLN A 40 15.12 6.26 11.44
C GLN A 40 14.01 5.95 12.46
N ALA A 41 13.30 4.82 12.28
CA ALA A 41 12.26 4.38 13.22
C ALA A 41 12.86 3.99 14.56
N LEU A 42 13.98 3.24 14.55
CA LEU A 42 14.71 2.84 15.76
C LEU A 42 15.25 4.05 16.52
N LEU A 43 15.79 5.05 15.84
CA LEU A 43 16.26 6.29 16.48
C LEU A 43 15.12 7.01 17.19
N THR A 44 13.98 7.17 16.50
CA THR A 44 12.78 7.80 17.07
C THR A 44 12.23 7.02 18.26
N ALA A 45 12.21 5.70 18.18
CA ALA A 45 11.76 4.83 19.26
C ALA A 45 12.69 4.93 20.48
N ARG A 46 14.01 4.85 20.28
CA ARG A 46 15.02 4.99 21.33
C ARG A 46 14.85 6.29 22.11
N ASP A 47 14.73 7.41 21.39
CA ASP A 47 14.59 8.73 22.01
C ASP A 47 13.32 8.86 22.86
N ARG A 48 12.24 8.17 22.47
CA ARG A 48 10.96 8.11 23.21
C ARG A 48 11.02 7.18 24.42
N CYS A 49 11.75 6.07 24.34
CA CYS A 49 11.94 5.13 25.45
C CYS A 49 12.66 5.77 26.64
N TYR A 50 13.51 6.79 26.42
CA TYR A 50 14.09 7.56 27.54
C TYR A 50 13.05 8.37 28.34
N ARG A 51 11.88 8.66 27.76
CA ARG A 51 10.81 9.44 28.40
C ARG A 51 9.70 8.57 28.97
N ARG A 52 9.58 7.32 28.51
CA ARG A 52 8.50 6.38 28.87
C ARG A 52 9.06 4.96 28.95
N GLY A 53 8.86 4.30 30.09
CA GLY A 53 9.33 2.93 30.33
C GLY A 53 8.41 1.82 29.82
N TRP A 54 7.44 2.13 28.96
CA TRP A 54 6.49 1.16 28.41
C TRP A 54 6.23 1.41 26.92
N VAL A 55 5.86 0.34 26.21
CA VAL A 55 5.50 0.37 24.79
C VAL A 55 4.19 -0.39 24.58
N LEU A 56 3.39 0.08 23.62
CA LEU A 56 2.27 -0.68 23.08
C LEU A 56 2.73 -1.25 21.75
N ASP A 57 2.97 -2.56 21.73
CA ASP A 57 3.29 -3.29 20.51
C ASP A 57 1.99 -3.74 19.85
N MET A 58 1.80 -3.36 18.59
CA MET A 58 0.57 -3.60 17.84
C MET A 58 0.91 -4.03 16.42
N ASP A 59 0.30 -5.12 15.98
CA ASP A 59 0.41 -5.63 14.63
C ASP A 59 -0.97 -5.98 14.05
N ILE A 60 -1.10 -5.89 12.73
CA ILE A 60 -2.36 -6.18 12.02
C ILE A 60 -2.21 -7.52 11.31
N LYS A 61 -2.90 -8.54 11.82
CA LYS A 61 -2.94 -9.87 11.20
C LYS A 61 -3.51 -9.78 9.78
N GLY A 62 -2.76 -10.30 8.81
CA GLY A 62 -3.22 -10.39 7.42
C GLY A 62 -3.49 -9.04 6.78
N PHE A 63 -2.67 -8.03 7.09
CA PHE A 63 -2.87 -6.65 6.64
C PHE A 63 -3.18 -6.56 5.15
N PHE A 64 -2.38 -7.20 4.28
CA PHE A 64 -2.58 -7.12 2.84
C PHE A 64 -3.71 -8.00 2.32
N GLU A 65 -4.12 -9.03 3.06
CA GLU A 65 -5.17 -9.97 2.70
C GLU A 65 -6.57 -9.44 3.05
N GLU A 66 -6.66 -8.58 4.08
CA GLU A 66 -7.92 -8.13 4.69
C GLU A 66 -8.35 -6.71 4.29
N ILE A 67 -7.56 -6.00 3.47
CA ILE A 67 -7.90 -4.63 3.03
C ILE A 67 -9.26 -4.59 2.32
N ASN A 68 -10.19 -3.79 2.84
CA ASN A 68 -11.46 -3.53 2.18
C ASN A 68 -11.27 -2.56 1.01
N HIS A 69 -11.60 -3.00 -0.21
CA HIS A 69 -11.43 -2.19 -1.43
C HIS A 69 -12.25 -0.90 -1.41
N GLY A 70 -13.45 -0.91 -0.85
CA GLY A 70 -14.31 0.27 -0.78
C GLY A 70 -13.71 1.35 0.13
N LEU A 71 -13.23 0.95 1.31
CA LEU A 71 -12.55 1.86 2.24
C LEU A 71 -11.23 2.38 1.67
N LEU A 72 -10.43 1.52 1.05
CA LEU A 72 -9.17 1.93 0.41
C LEU A 72 -9.46 2.92 -0.72
N MET A 73 -10.37 2.61 -1.64
CA MET A 73 -10.70 3.50 -2.75
C MET A 73 -11.31 4.83 -2.28
N ARG A 74 -12.03 4.85 -1.16
CA ARG A 74 -12.50 6.10 -0.54
C ARG A 74 -11.33 6.98 -0.08
N ALA A 75 -10.30 6.38 0.53
CA ALA A 75 -9.09 7.10 0.92
C ALA A 75 -8.30 7.59 -0.31
N VAL A 76 -8.11 6.74 -1.32
CA VAL A 76 -7.38 7.10 -2.55
C VAL A 76 -8.05 8.27 -3.28
N ARG A 77 -9.38 8.26 -3.46
CA ARG A 77 -10.13 9.35 -4.12
C ARG A 77 -10.01 10.71 -3.42
N LYS A 78 -9.65 10.73 -2.14
CA LYS A 78 -9.41 11.98 -1.41
C LYS A 78 -8.20 12.72 -1.97
N HIS A 79 -7.15 12.00 -2.37
CA HIS A 79 -5.86 12.57 -2.79
C HIS A 79 -5.60 12.43 -4.29
N VAL A 80 -6.08 11.37 -4.93
CA VAL A 80 -5.94 11.12 -6.37
C VAL A 80 -7.20 11.57 -7.10
N LYS A 81 -7.05 12.49 -8.06
CA LYS A 81 -8.18 13.10 -8.79
C LYS A 81 -8.37 12.61 -10.22
N GLU A 82 -7.28 12.15 -10.84
CA GLU A 82 -7.34 11.69 -12.22
C GLU A 82 -8.13 10.38 -12.33
N ALA A 83 -9.19 10.41 -13.14
CA ALA A 83 -10.11 9.28 -13.30
C ALA A 83 -9.39 8.01 -13.79
N TRP A 84 -8.41 8.17 -14.68
CA TRP A 84 -7.65 7.04 -15.23
C TRP A 84 -6.78 6.38 -14.16
N GLN A 85 -6.15 7.14 -13.26
CA GLN A 85 -5.34 6.59 -12.16
C GLN A 85 -6.22 5.77 -11.21
N LEU A 86 -7.37 6.33 -10.83
CA LEU A 86 -8.37 5.65 -10.00
C LEU A 86 -8.87 4.35 -10.64
N MET A 87 -9.14 4.38 -11.94
CA MET A 87 -9.55 3.21 -12.70
C MET A 87 -8.49 2.11 -12.64
N TYR A 88 -7.21 2.43 -12.87
CA TYR A 88 -6.14 1.43 -12.83
C TYR A 88 -5.94 0.84 -11.43
N ILE A 89 -5.98 1.67 -10.38
CA ILE A 89 -5.91 1.19 -8.99
C ILE A 89 -7.09 0.26 -8.69
N GLN A 90 -8.30 0.63 -9.08
CA GLN A 90 -9.48 -0.21 -8.85
C GLN A 90 -9.40 -1.54 -9.61
N ARG A 91 -9.02 -1.50 -10.89
CA ARG A 91 -8.84 -2.72 -11.70
C ARG A 91 -7.80 -3.65 -11.10
N TRP A 92 -6.74 -3.10 -10.53
CA TRP A 92 -5.70 -3.88 -9.87
C TRP A 92 -6.22 -4.60 -8.61
N LEU A 93 -6.97 -3.88 -7.77
CA LEU A 93 -7.53 -4.44 -6.54
C LEU A 93 -8.48 -5.60 -6.82
N THR A 94 -9.26 -5.50 -7.91
CA THR A 94 -10.27 -6.50 -8.29
C THR A 94 -9.76 -7.53 -9.30
N ALA A 95 -8.48 -7.48 -9.69
CA ALA A 95 -7.93 -8.42 -10.67
C ALA A 95 -8.05 -9.86 -10.13
N PRO A 96 -8.62 -10.80 -10.91
CA PRO A 96 -8.77 -12.17 -10.47
C PRO A 96 -7.41 -12.87 -10.37
N VAL A 97 -7.30 -13.81 -9.46
CA VAL A 97 -6.16 -14.71 -9.37
C VAL A 97 -6.43 -15.93 -10.22
N GLN A 98 -5.49 -16.28 -11.10
CA GLN A 98 -5.52 -17.52 -11.86
C GLN A 98 -4.68 -18.58 -11.14
N TYR A 99 -5.27 -19.75 -10.91
CA TYR A 99 -4.60 -20.94 -10.40
C TYR A 99 -4.03 -21.79 -11.54
N ASP A 100 -3.13 -22.72 -11.21
CA ASP A 100 -2.44 -23.57 -12.19
C ASP A 100 -3.40 -24.47 -12.99
N ASP A 101 -4.58 -24.78 -12.44
CA ASP A 101 -5.66 -25.52 -13.08
C ASP A 101 -6.51 -24.66 -14.05
N GLY A 102 -6.17 -23.38 -14.22
CA GLY A 102 -6.90 -22.42 -15.04
C GLY A 102 -8.10 -21.77 -14.35
N ARG A 103 -8.41 -22.13 -13.10
CA ARG A 103 -9.50 -21.51 -12.35
C ARG A 103 -9.19 -20.05 -12.05
N LEU A 104 -10.17 -19.17 -12.29
CA LEU A 104 -10.12 -17.77 -11.89
C LEU A 104 -10.89 -17.56 -10.60
N GLU A 105 -10.28 -16.89 -9.64
CA GLU A 105 -10.93 -16.47 -8.39
C GLU A 105 -10.98 -14.94 -8.29
N GLU A 106 -12.18 -14.41 -8.11
CA GLU A 106 -12.40 -12.99 -7.90
C GLU A 106 -11.90 -12.54 -6.52
N LYS A 107 -11.17 -11.42 -6.48
CA LYS A 107 -10.75 -10.78 -5.23
C LYS A 107 -11.79 -9.75 -4.79
N ARG A 108 -12.39 -9.97 -3.62
CA ARG A 108 -13.33 -9.04 -2.96
C ARG A 108 -12.70 -8.19 -1.85
N LYS A 109 -11.50 -8.59 -1.40
CA LYS A 109 -10.70 -7.91 -0.38
C LYS A 109 -9.22 -8.22 -0.58
N GLY A 110 -8.38 -7.46 0.11
CA GLY A 110 -6.95 -7.55 0.06
C GLY A 110 -6.33 -6.93 -1.19
N THR A 111 -5.03 -7.02 -1.30
CA THR A 111 -4.23 -6.51 -2.41
C THR A 111 -3.35 -7.64 -2.94
N PRO A 112 -3.17 -7.79 -4.27
CA PRO A 112 -2.23 -8.75 -4.82
C PRO A 112 -0.82 -8.52 -4.27
N GLN A 113 -0.25 -9.52 -3.60
CA GLN A 113 1.15 -9.50 -3.17
C GLN A 113 2.07 -9.60 -4.39
N GLY A 114 3.11 -8.75 -4.44
CA GLY A 114 4.00 -8.61 -5.60
C GLY A 114 3.60 -7.51 -6.60
N GLY A 115 2.60 -6.69 -6.27
CA GLY A 115 2.32 -5.44 -6.98
C GLY A 115 3.29 -4.34 -6.61
N VAL A 116 3.75 -3.58 -7.61
CA VAL A 116 4.67 -2.44 -7.42
C VAL A 116 4.02 -1.30 -6.62
N LEU A 117 2.68 -1.26 -6.60
CA LEU A 117 1.85 -0.26 -5.94
C LEU A 117 1.30 -0.77 -4.59
N THR A 118 1.61 -2.01 -4.20
CA THR A 118 1.06 -2.64 -2.99
C THR A 118 1.84 -2.23 -1.71
N PRO A 119 3.09 -1.75 -1.81
CA PRO A 119 3.73 -0.89 -0.80
C PRO A 119 4.08 0.51 -1.33
#